data_AF-A0A2U2BPJ9-F1
#
_entry.id   AF-A0A2U2BPJ9-F1
#
_cell.length_a   1.000
_cell.length_b   1.000
_cell.length_c   1.000
_cell.angle_alpha   90.00
_cell.angle_beta   90.00
_cell.angle_gamma   90.00
#
_symmetry.space_group_name_H-M   'P 1'
#
loop_
_entity.id
_entity.type
_entity.pdbx_description
1 polymer ?
#
loop_
_entity_poly.entity_id
_entity_poly.type
_entity_poly.pdbx_seq_one_letter_code
_entity_poly.pdbx_strand_id
1 'polypeptide(L)'
;MNQKLELLKAYTQAWNDHDVDAIMSMMTNDCVFYAIAGNEVVGTTHQGHEKVRVAFESAWKNFPDAAWLDGDFYMLDANHAVSTSRFKGTDLNGGKHEALMVDLFTFEGDKIAIKNAFRKNRPPVTSGE
;
A
#
# COMPACT_ATOMS: atom_id res chain seq x y z
N MET A 1 4.78 19.32 8.61
CA MET A 1 5.68 18.23 8.19
C MET A 1 5.50 16.97 9.04
N ASN A 2 5.46 17.07 10.38
CA ASN A 2 5.33 15.88 11.25
C ASN A 2 3.99 15.13 11.15
N GLN A 3 2.85 15.84 11.01
CA GLN A 3 1.52 15.22 11.03
C GLN A 3 1.25 14.23 9.88
N LYS A 4 1.72 14.53 8.65
CA LYS A 4 1.56 13.63 7.49
C LYS A 4 2.41 12.37 7.62
N LEU A 5 3.60 12.47 8.23
CA LEU A 5 4.43 11.29 8.52
C LEU A 5 3.78 10.39 9.57
N GLU A 6 3.21 10.98 10.63
CA GLU A 6 2.44 10.20 11.62
C GLU A 6 1.19 9.57 10.99
N LEU A 7 0.51 10.26 10.07
CA LEU A 7 -0.57 9.66 9.29
C LEU A 7 -0.07 8.46 8.49
N LEU A 8 1.07 8.55 7.79
CA LEU A 8 1.59 7.41 7.03
C LEU A 8 1.96 6.22 7.91
N LYS A 9 2.48 6.46 9.12
CA LYS A 9 2.73 5.38 10.10
C LYS A 9 1.43 4.72 10.54
N ALA A 10 0.41 5.51 10.88
CA ALA A 10 -0.92 5.00 11.23
C ALA A 10 -1.57 4.27 10.04
N TYR A 11 -1.40 4.78 8.82
CA TYR A 11 -1.86 4.17 7.58
C TYR A 11 -1.24 2.79 7.36
N THR A 12 0.08 2.67 7.47
CA THR A 12 0.77 1.37 7.37
C THR A 12 0.40 0.43 8.51
N GLN A 13 0.18 0.94 9.73
CA GLN A 13 -0.30 0.11 10.83
C GLN A 13 -1.70 -0.45 10.53
N ALA A 14 -2.63 0.36 10.02
CA ALA A 14 -3.96 -0.09 9.62
C ALA A 14 -3.90 -1.15 8.50
N TRP A 15 -2.92 -1.08 7.60
CA TRP A 15 -2.64 -2.15 6.63
C TRP A 15 -2.24 -3.47 7.28
N ASN A 16 -1.44 -3.42 8.34
CA ASN A 16 -1.03 -4.61 9.11
C ASN A 16 -2.13 -5.13 10.03
N ASP A 17 -3.03 -4.26 10.50
CA ASP A 17 -4.20 -4.63 11.30
C ASP A 17 -5.38 -5.13 10.44
N HIS A 18 -5.25 -5.06 9.11
CA HIS A 18 -6.26 -5.43 8.12
C HIS A 18 -7.56 -4.60 8.26
N ASP A 19 -7.42 -3.36 8.75
CA ASP A 19 -8.53 -2.44 9.00
C ASP A 19 -8.72 -1.50 7.82
N VAL A 20 -9.56 -1.95 6.87
CA VAL A 20 -9.87 -1.16 5.67
C VAL A 20 -10.62 0.14 6.01
N ASP A 21 -11.42 0.16 7.07
CA ASP A 21 -12.18 1.36 7.43
C ASP A 21 -11.23 2.45 7.95
N ALA A 22 -10.25 2.09 8.77
CA ALA A 22 -9.18 2.99 9.19
C ALA A 22 -8.37 3.49 8.00
N ILE A 23 -7.90 2.60 7.11
CA ILE A 23 -7.18 2.98 5.88
C ILE A 23 -7.96 4.00 5.06
N MET A 24 -9.22 3.70 4.78
CA MET A 24 -10.06 4.52 3.93
C MET A 24 -10.48 5.84 4.59
N SER A 25 -10.48 5.93 5.93
CA SER A 25 -10.72 7.18 6.65
C SER A 25 -9.62 8.24 6.40
N MET A 26 -8.40 7.78 6.10
CA MET A 26 -7.21 8.61 5.82
C MET A 26 -7.08 9.02 4.35
N MET A 27 -7.96 8.53 3.47
CA MET A 27 -7.97 8.87 2.05
C MET A 27 -9.03 9.91 1.70
N THR A 28 -8.82 10.66 0.62
CA THR A 28 -9.85 11.55 0.06
C THR A 28 -11.01 10.75 -0.55
N ASN A 29 -12.16 11.38 -0.76
CA ASN A 29 -13.34 10.71 -1.34
C ASN A 29 -13.13 10.31 -2.82
N ASP A 30 -12.31 11.07 -3.53
CA ASP A 30 -11.96 10.90 -4.94
C ASP A 30 -10.59 10.24 -5.14
N CYS A 31 -10.06 9.59 -4.10
CA CYS A 31 -8.72 9.04 -4.09
C CYS A 31 -8.46 8.05 -5.24
N VAL A 32 -7.19 7.94 -5.63
CA VAL A 32 -6.72 7.03 -6.68
C VAL A 32 -5.68 6.08 -6.12
N PHE A 33 -5.79 4.81 -6.50
CA PHE A 33 -4.78 3.79 -6.26
C PHE A 33 -4.26 3.23 -7.58
N TYR A 34 -2.95 3.35 -7.79
CA TYR A 34 -2.22 2.68 -8.85
C TYR A 34 -1.56 1.43 -8.28
N ALA A 35 -2.05 0.26 -8.70
CA ALA A 35 -1.63 -1.03 -8.18
C ALA A 35 -0.26 -1.46 -8.71
N ILE A 36 0.40 -2.36 -7.97
CA ILE A 36 1.74 -2.90 -8.31
C ILE A 36 1.81 -3.67 -9.65
N ALA A 37 0.66 -3.97 -10.25
CA ALA A 37 0.54 -4.73 -11.49
C ALA A 37 -0.73 -4.30 -12.24
N GLY A 38 -0.76 -4.53 -13.54
CA GLY A 38 -1.89 -4.27 -14.42
C GLY A 38 -1.43 -4.03 -15.86
N ASN A 39 -2.39 -3.85 -16.77
CA ASN A 39 -2.11 -3.71 -18.20
C ASN A 39 -1.75 -2.26 -18.61
N GLU A 40 -1.96 -1.27 -17.75
CA GLU A 40 -1.60 0.13 -18.01
C GLU A 40 -0.17 0.43 -17.52
N VAL A 41 0.40 1.55 -17.98
CA VAL A 41 1.77 1.98 -17.61
C VAL A 41 1.94 2.20 -16.10
N VAL A 42 0.85 2.49 -15.39
CA VAL A 42 0.80 2.69 -13.93
C VAL A 42 0.35 1.44 -13.17
N GLY A 43 0.14 0.31 -13.86
CA GLY A 43 -0.61 -0.82 -13.32
C GLY A 43 -2.12 -0.60 -13.37
N THR A 44 -2.91 -1.39 -12.64
CA THR A 44 -4.37 -1.21 -12.63
C THR A 44 -4.74 0.04 -11.85
N THR A 45 -5.57 0.90 -12.46
CA THR A 45 -6.09 2.11 -11.83
C THR A 45 -7.41 1.82 -11.10
N HIS A 46 -7.48 2.18 -9.83
CA HIS A 46 -8.72 2.22 -9.04
C HIS A 46 -9.00 3.66 -8.60
N GLN A 47 -10.15 4.20 -8.97
CA GLN A 47 -10.50 5.60 -8.71
C GLN A 47 -11.81 5.73 -7.94
N GLY A 48 -11.80 6.59 -6.91
CA GLY A 48 -12.89 6.83 -6.00
C GLY A 48 -12.89 5.86 -4.83
N HIS A 49 -13.40 6.35 -3.69
CA HIS A 49 -13.35 5.68 -2.39
C HIS A 49 -13.77 4.21 -2.43
N GLU A 50 -14.93 3.89 -3.03
CA GLU A 50 -15.45 2.52 -3.10
C GLU A 50 -14.55 1.57 -3.90
N LYS A 51 -14.05 2.01 -5.06
CA LYS A 51 -13.20 1.17 -5.91
C LYS A 51 -11.84 0.94 -5.26
N VAL A 52 -11.28 1.97 -4.61
CA VAL A 52 -10.03 1.86 -3.85
C VAL A 52 -10.21 0.93 -2.64
N ARG A 53 -11.31 1.03 -1.90
CA ARG A 53 -11.65 0.12 -0.79
C ARG A 53 -11.64 -1.34 -1.26
N VAL A 54 -12.37 -1.65 -2.33
CA VAL A 54 -12.44 -3.02 -2.89
C VAL A 54 -11.06 -3.52 -3.31
N ALA A 55 -10.26 -2.65 -3.92
CA ALA A 55 -8.89 -2.98 -4.31
C ALA A 55 -8.00 -3.29 -3.10
N PHE A 56 -8.12 -2.52 -2.02
CA PHE A 56 -7.35 -2.74 -0.80
C PHE A 56 -7.76 -4.04 -0.09
N GLU A 57 -9.07 -4.31 0.04
CA GLU A 57 -9.56 -5.58 0.57
C GLU A 57 -9.05 -6.79 -0.22
N SER A 58 -8.85 -6.63 -1.54
CA SER A 58 -8.32 -7.70 -2.38
C SER A 58 -6.91 -8.16 -1.97
N ALA A 59 -6.12 -7.29 -1.33
CA ALA A 59 -4.80 -7.64 -0.85
C ALA A 59 -4.87 -8.79 0.17
N TRP A 60 -5.72 -8.67 1.19
CA TRP A 60 -5.89 -9.72 2.21
C TRP A 60 -6.73 -10.89 1.73
N LYS A 61 -7.61 -10.71 0.74
CA LYS A 61 -8.28 -11.84 0.06
C LYS A 61 -7.26 -12.72 -0.69
N ASN A 62 -6.24 -12.12 -1.28
CA ASN A 62 -5.19 -12.83 -2.01
C ASN A 62 -4.03 -13.31 -1.11
N PHE A 63 -3.76 -12.57 -0.03
CA PHE A 63 -2.69 -12.80 0.94
C PHE A 63 -3.22 -12.59 2.36
N PRO A 64 -3.87 -13.60 2.97
CA PRO A 64 -4.56 -13.45 4.26
C PRO A 64 -3.67 -13.09 5.45
N ASP A 65 -2.36 -13.28 5.34
CA ASP A 65 -1.33 -12.93 6.33
C ASP A 65 -0.41 -11.80 5.83
N ALA A 66 -0.86 -11.01 4.85
CA ALA A 66 -0.10 -9.89 4.32
C ALA A 66 0.35 -8.94 5.42
N ALA A 67 1.63 -8.58 5.38
CA ALA A 67 2.24 -7.61 6.27
C ALA A 67 3.24 -6.73 5.50
N TRP A 68 3.32 -5.47 5.91
CA TRP A 68 4.25 -4.46 5.46
C TRP A 68 5.19 -4.12 6.62
N LEU A 69 6.41 -4.60 6.53
CA LEU A 69 7.42 -4.56 7.60
C LEU A 69 8.51 -3.52 7.27
N ASP A 70 9.29 -3.16 8.28
CA ASP A 70 10.49 -2.32 8.15
C ASP A 70 10.21 -0.99 7.41
N GLY A 71 9.09 -0.35 7.79
CA GLY A 71 8.60 0.85 7.14
C GLY A 71 9.41 2.11 7.47
N ASP A 72 10.02 2.73 6.46
CA ASP A 72 10.57 4.09 6.55
C ASP A 72 9.72 5.06 5.73
N PHE A 73 9.61 6.31 6.21
CA PHE A 73 8.72 7.32 5.64
C PHE A 73 9.45 8.65 5.46
N TYR A 74 9.30 9.24 4.28
CA TYR A 74 9.99 10.48 3.91
C TYR A 74 9.02 11.45 3.24
N MET A 75 8.99 12.69 3.71
CA MET A 75 8.36 13.78 2.97
C MET A 75 9.31 14.25 1.87
N LEU A 76 8.82 14.34 0.64
CA LEU A 76 9.55 14.90 -0.50
C LEU A 76 9.33 16.41 -0.59
N ASP A 77 8.09 16.84 -0.33
CA ASP A 77 7.70 18.25 -0.20
C ASP A 77 6.45 18.39 0.69
N ALA A 78 5.68 19.47 0.54
CA ALA A 78 4.47 19.72 1.32
C ALA A 78 3.35 18.69 1.08
N ASN A 79 3.26 18.14 -0.14
CA ASN A 79 2.16 17.29 -0.60
C ASN A 79 2.62 15.93 -1.12
N HIS A 80 3.91 15.69 -1.30
CA HIS A 80 4.42 14.40 -1.77
C HIS A 80 5.24 13.70 -0.70
N ALA A 81 5.05 12.39 -0.59
CA ALA A 81 5.81 11.55 0.32
C ALA A 81 6.12 10.19 -0.32
N VAL A 82 7.06 9.48 0.27
CA VAL A 82 7.42 8.11 -0.09
C VAL A 82 7.52 7.26 1.17
N SER A 83 7.08 6.01 1.09
CA SER A 83 7.47 4.99 2.06
C SER A 83 8.22 3.86 1.40
N THR A 84 9.23 3.33 2.08
CA THR A 84 9.85 2.04 1.73
C THR A 84 9.39 1.01 2.74
N SER A 85 9.16 -0.22 2.30
CA SER A 85 8.82 -1.33 3.21
C SER A 85 9.23 -2.67 2.61
N ARG A 86 9.15 -3.71 3.43
CA ARG A 86 9.25 -5.11 3.00
C ARG A 86 7.87 -5.75 3.11
N PHE A 87 7.28 -6.08 1.97
CA PHE A 87 6.05 -6.88 1.94
C PHE A 87 6.38 -8.34 2.23
N LYS A 88 5.53 -8.98 3.03
CA LYS A 88 5.52 -10.41 3.27
C LYS A 88 4.08 -10.91 3.20
N GLY A 89 3.85 -12.06 2.59
CA GLY A 89 2.53 -12.70 2.60
C GLY A 89 2.54 -14.07 1.92
N THR A 90 1.61 -14.91 2.30
CA THR A 90 1.37 -16.24 1.75
C THR A 90 0.15 -16.17 0.84
N ASP A 91 0.32 -16.52 -0.43
CA ASP A 91 -0.80 -16.56 -1.37
C ASP A 91 -1.75 -17.74 -1.08
N LEU A 92 -2.91 -17.74 -1.73
CA LEU A 92 -3.93 -18.79 -1.57
C LEU A 92 -3.48 -20.19 -1.99
N ASN A 93 -2.36 -20.32 -2.72
CA ASN A 93 -1.76 -21.60 -3.09
C ASN A 93 -0.64 -22.03 -2.12
N GLY A 94 -0.41 -21.28 -1.04
CA GLY A 94 0.65 -21.53 -0.06
C GLY A 94 2.03 -21.00 -0.47
N GLY A 95 2.14 -20.27 -1.59
CA GLY A 95 3.37 -19.63 -2.02
C GLY A 95 3.73 -18.49 -1.06
N LYS A 96 4.94 -18.48 -0.52
CA LYS A 96 5.42 -17.41 0.36
C LYS A 96 6.07 -16.32 -0.45
N HIS A 97 5.62 -15.09 -0.33
CA HIS A 97 6.13 -13.94 -1.05
C HIS A 97 6.80 -12.99 -0.08
N GLU A 98 7.95 -12.48 -0.48
CA GLU A 98 8.67 -11.47 0.27
C GLU A 98 9.40 -10.56 -0.71
N ALA A 99 9.17 -9.25 -0.64
CA ALA A 99 9.76 -8.32 -1.59
C ALA A 99 9.81 -6.90 -1.02
N LEU A 100 10.84 -6.15 -1.40
CA LEU A 100 10.88 -4.72 -1.13
C LEU A 100 9.81 -3.97 -1.94
N MET A 101 9.22 -2.98 -1.29
CA MET A 101 8.18 -2.11 -1.80
C MET A 101 8.56 -0.64 -1.64
N VAL A 102 8.03 0.16 -2.54
CA VAL A 102 8.00 1.61 -2.46
C VAL A 102 6.58 2.06 -2.75
N ASP A 103 6.00 2.87 -1.88
CA ASP A 103 4.73 3.55 -2.14
C ASP A 103 5.01 5.05 -2.27
N LEU A 104 4.57 5.66 -3.37
CA LEU A 104 4.55 7.11 -3.54
C LEU A 104 3.16 7.63 -3.19
N PHE A 105 3.12 8.69 -2.39
CA PHE A 105 1.88 9.31 -1.93
C PHE A 105 1.79 10.75 -2.41
N THR A 106 0.59 11.12 -2.86
CA THR A 106 0.18 12.52 -3.03
C THR A 106 -0.92 12.83 -2.02
N PHE A 107 -0.76 13.94 -1.30
CA PHE A 107 -1.71 14.44 -0.33
C PHE A 107 -2.52 15.61 -0.89
N GLU A 108 -3.78 15.66 -0.48
CA GLU A 108 -4.62 16.85 -0.57
C GLU A 108 -5.04 17.24 0.85
N GLY A 109 -4.65 18.45 1.28
CA GLY A 109 -4.80 18.85 2.67
C GLY A 109 -4.05 17.90 3.61
N ASP A 110 -4.78 17.25 4.50
CA ASP A 110 -4.28 16.27 5.48
C ASP A 110 -4.54 14.81 5.09
N LYS A 111 -5.16 14.54 3.94
CA LYS A 111 -5.51 13.18 3.49
C LYS A 111 -4.72 12.72 2.28
N ILE A 112 -4.64 11.40 2.10
CA ILE A 112 -3.99 10.78 0.94
C ILE A 112 -4.97 10.82 -0.24
N ALA A 113 -4.59 11.52 -1.31
CA ALA A 113 -5.33 11.57 -2.56
C ALA A 113 -4.87 10.48 -3.54
N ILE A 114 -3.57 10.16 -3.56
CA ILE A 114 -3.01 9.12 -4.45
C ILE A 114 -2.11 8.20 -3.67
N LYS A 115 -2.27 6.88 -3.86
CA LYS A 115 -1.28 5.85 -3.54
C LYS A 115 -0.79 5.21 -4.84
N ASN A 116 0.51 5.25 -5.08
CA ASN A 116 1.14 4.61 -6.22
C ASN A 116 2.15 3.56 -5.74
N ALA A 117 1.82 2.29 -5.89
CA ALA A 117 2.55 1.19 -5.29
C ALA A 117 3.51 0.51 -6.28
N PHE A 118 4.75 0.32 -5.84
CA PHE A 118 5.78 -0.43 -6.57
C PHE A 118 6.27 -1.58 -5.70
N ARG A 119 6.45 -2.76 -6.30
CA ARG A 119 7.02 -3.93 -5.63
C ARG A 119 8.03 -4.59 -6.55
N LYS A 120 9.16 -5.05 -6.00
CA LYS A 120 10.07 -5.90 -6.75
C LYS A 120 9.33 -7.16 -7.22
N ASN A 121 9.37 -7.41 -8.53
CA ASN A 121 8.83 -8.64 -9.08
C ASN A 121 9.86 -9.76 -8.89
N ARG A 122 9.56 -10.71 -8.01
CA ARG A 122 10.41 -11.89 -7.79
C ARG A 122 9.54 -13.13 -7.51
N PRO A 123 10.07 -14.33 -7.74
CA PRO A 123 9.38 -15.57 -7.40
C PRO A 123 9.08 -15.71 -5.91
N PRO A 124 8.14 -16.60 -5.52
CA PRO A 124 7.96 -17.00 -4.14
C PRO A 124 9.25 -17.54 -3.52
N VAL A 125 9.44 -17.29 -2.22
CA VAL A 125 10.54 -17.82 -1.41
C VAL A 125 10.31 -19.32 -1.22
N THR A 126 11.21 -20.13 -1.75
CA THR A 126 11.32 -21.55 -1.39
C THR A 126 11.98 -21.64 -0.02
N SER A 127 11.46 -22.46 0.88
CA SER A 127 12.05 -22.66 2.21
C SER A 127 13.48 -23.18 2.08
N GLY A 128 14.47 -22.31 2.30
CA GLY A 128 15.89 -22.65 2.13
C GLY A 128 16.90 -21.51 2.25
N GLU A 129 16.51 -20.31 2.70
CA GLU A 129 17.43 -19.21 3.05
C GLU A 129 17.18 -18.73 4.48
#